data_AF-A0A7X7E6L6-F1
#
_entry.id   AF-A0A7X7E6L6-F1
#
_cell.length_a   1.000
_cell.length_b   1.000
_cell.length_c   1.000
_cell.angle_alpha   90.00
_cell.angle_beta   90.00
_cell.angle_gamma   90.00
#
_symmetry.space_group_name_H-M   'P 1'
#
loop_
_entity.id
_entity.type
_entity.pdbx_description
1 polymer ?
#
loop_
_entity_poly.entity_id
_entity_poly.type
_entity_poly.pdbx_seq_one_letter_code
_entity_poly.pdbx_strand_id
1 'polypeptide(L)'
;PCREGTTRMFEILTALTERTGGDEIRRLERFRGLLHLEELAQTIKDTSLCGLGQSAANPVLSTLRYFRDEYEAHVMEERCPAGVCQGLRTYAIDTSTCIGCMACKKVCPSGAIVGERKNAHYVIVDRCLGCGACVDACPKHSISLVA
;
A
#
# COMPACT_ATOMS: atom_id res chain seq x y z
N PRO A 1 -20.83 -17.40 -9.64
CA PRO A 1 -20.41 -16.77 -8.36
C PRO A 1 -18.89 -16.73 -8.16
N CYS A 2 -18.22 -17.89 -8.09
CA CYS A 2 -16.77 -17.95 -7.80
C CYS A 2 -15.90 -17.14 -8.77
N ARG A 3 -15.95 -17.41 -10.09
CA ARG A 3 -15.04 -16.78 -11.08
C ARG A 3 -15.08 -15.25 -11.04
N GLU A 4 -16.25 -14.67 -11.28
CA GLU A 4 -16.43 -13.21 -11.28
C GLU A 4 -16.22 -12.62 -9.88
N GLY A 5 -16.71 -13.31 -8.84
CA GLY A 5 -16.59 -12.85 -7.47
C GLY A 5 -15.15 -12.74 -7.01
N THR A 6 -14.30 -13.75 -7.30
CA THR A 6 -12.88 -13.70 -6.95
C THR A 6 -12.13 -12.63 -7.72
N THR A 7 -12.47 -12.41 -8.99
CA THR A 7 -11.91 -11.29 -9.77
C THR A 7 -12.28 -9.96 -9.11
N ARG A 8 -13.55 -9.78 -8.73
CA ARG A 8 -13.99 -8.54 -8.10
C ARG A 8 -13.37 -8.31 -6.72
N MET A 9 -13.20 -9.35 -5.92
CA MET A 9 -12.45 -9.26 -4.65
C MET A 9 -11.00 -8.84 -4.91
N PHE A 10 -10.34 -9.43 -5.91
CA PHE A 10 -8.97 -9.06 -6.28
C PHE A 10 -8.86 -7.60 -6.72
N GLU A 11 -9.79 -7.11 -7.53
CA GLU A 11 -9.83 -5.69 -7.95
C GLU A 11 -9.98 -4.75 -6.74
N ILE A 12 -10.89 -5.06 -5.81
CA ILE A 12 -11.09 -4.27 -4.60
C ILE A 12 -9.79 -4.26 -3.79
N LEU A 13 -9.23 -5.43 -3.47
CA LEU A 13 -8.00 -5.53 -2.69
C LEU A 13 -6.85 -4.78 -3.36
N THR A 14 -6.69 -4.90 -4.67
CA THR A 14 -5.66 -4.17 -5.42
C THR A 14 -5.84 -2.67 -5.26
N ALA A 15 -7.05 -2.16 -5.46
CA ALA A 15 -7.35 -0.74 -5.26
C ALA A 15 -7.09 -0.28 -3.82
N LEU A 16 -7.35 -1.12 -2.81
CA LEU A 16 -7.04 -0.81 -1.42
C LEU A 16 -5.52 -0.68 -1.18
N THR A 17 -4.68 -1.38 -1.94
CA THR A 17 -3.21 -1.34 -1.80
C THR A 17 -2.50 -0.25 -2.60
N GLU A 18 -3.26 0.60 -3.29
CA GLU A 18 -2.73 1.72 -4.10
C GLU A 18 -3.13 3.08 -3.52
N ARG A 19 -2.25 4.08 -3.65
CA ARG A 19 -2.55 5.49 -3.32
C ARG A 19 -3.54 6.07 -4.30
N THR A 20 -4.39 6.98 -3.82
CA THR A 20 -5.33 7.69 -4.70
C THR A 20 -4.66 8.81 -5.48
N GLY A 21 -3.52 9.31 -4.99
CA GLY A 21 -2.85 10.49 -5.57
C GLY A 21 -3.67 11.77 -5.41
N GLY A 22 -4.56 11.82 -4.41
CA GLY A 22 -5.46 12.95 -4.18
C GLY A 22 -6.79 12.88 -4.96
N ASP A 23 -7.01 11.83 -5.76
CA ASP A 23 -8.27 11.63 -6.48
C ASP A 23 -9.42 11.25 -5.53
N GLU A 24 -10.35 12.19 -5.32
CA GLU A 24 -11.51 12.01 -4.44
C GLU A 24 -12.46 10.90 -4.90
N ILE A 25 -12.63 10.72 -6.22
CA ILE A 25 -13.49 9.67 -6.77
C ILE A 25 -12.89 8.31 -6.42
N ARG A 26 -11.58 8.13 -6.67
CA ARG A 26 -10.89 6.88 -6.33
C ARG A 26 -10.91 6.63 -4.82
N ARG A 27 -10.83 7.66 -3.99
CA ARG A 27 -10.97 7.52 -2.52
C ARG A 27 -12.34 6.97 -2.14
N LEU A 28 -13.42 7.52 -2.70
CA LEU A 28 -14.78 7.04 -2.47
C LEU A 28 -14.98 5.60 -2.98
N GLU A 29 -14.41 5.27 -4.14
CA GLU A 29 -14.47 3.91 -4.69
C GLU A 29 -13.79 2.88 -3.80
N ARG A 30 -12.62 3.20 -3.22
CA ARG A 30 -11.90 2.36 -2.25
C ARG A 30 -12.72 2.14 -0.99
N PHE A 31 -13.30 3.22 -0.43
CA PHE A 31 -14.16 3.13 0.74
C PHE A 31 -15.39 2.26 0.48
N ARG A 32 -16.08 2.49 -0.66
CA ARG A 32 -17.19 1.64 -1.08
C ARG A 32 -16.75 0.20 -1.25
N GLY A 33 -15.60 -0.04 -1.87
CA GLY A 33 -15.02 -1.37 -2.07
C GLY A 33 -14.88 -2.14 -0.76
N LEU A 34 -14.32 -1.50 0.28
CA LEU A 34 -14.19 -2.11 1.61
C LEU A 34 -15.54 -2.51 2.20
N LEU A 35 -16.56 -1.65 2.11
CA LEU A 35 -17.90 -1.95 2.65
C LEU A 35 -18.55 -3.17 1.99
N HIS A 36 -18.32 -3.37 0.68
CA HIS A 36 -18.92 -4.48 -0.07
C HIS A 36 -18.07 -5.76 -0.04
N LEU A 37 -16.80 -5.66 0.39
CA LEU A 37 -15.84 -6.76 0.30
C LEU A 37 -16.28 -7.95 1.16
N GLU A 38 -16.80 -7.70 2.36
CA GLU A 38 -17.26 -8.73 3.30
C GLU A 38 -18.47 -9.49 2.74
N GLU A 39 -19.49 -8.76 2.27
CA GLU A 39 -20.70 -9.35 1.67
C GLU A 39 -20.37 -10.17 0.42
N LEU A 40 -19.50 -9.65 -0.44
CA LEU A 40 -19.03 -10.34 -1.63
C LEU A 40 -18.32 -11.65 -1.26
N ALA A 41 -17.40 -11.59 -0.30
CA ALA A 41 -16.66 -12.76 0.16
C ALA A 41 -17.59 -13.83 0.77
N GLN A 42 -18.57 -13.41 1.58
CA GLN A 42 -19.57 -14.32 2.15
C GLN A 42 -20.46 -14.96 1.08
N THR A 43 -20.91 -14.18 0.10
CA THR A 43 -21.69 -14.67 -1.04
C THR A 43 -20.93 -15.73 -1.84
N ILE A 44 -19.64 -15.51 -2.11
CA ILE A 44 -18.79 -16.49 -2.81
C ILE A 44 -18.67 -17.78 -2.00
N LYS A 45 -18.46 -17.66 -0.69
CA LYS A 45 -18.34 -18.79 0.23
C LYS A 45 -19.59 -19.65 0.25
N ASP A 46 -20.78 -19.03 0.34
CA ASP A 46 -22.03 -19.76 0.55
C ASP A 46 -22.64 -20.31 -0.75
N THR A 47 -22.35 -19.68 -1.90
CA THR A 47 -23.00 -20.02 -3.19
C THR A 47 -22.11 -20.79 -4.17
N SER A 48 -20.83 -20.99 -3.85
CA SER A 48 -19.92 -21.74 -4.71
C SER A 48 -20.19 -23.25 -4.65
N LEU A 49 -20.18 -23.89 -5.83
CA LEU A 49 -20.53 -25.31 -6.00
C LEU A 49 -19.40 -26.28 -5.62
N CYS A 50 -18.15 -25.81 -5.51
CA CYS A 50 -17.00 -26.65 -5.17
C CYS A 50 -16.22 -26.06 -3.98
N GLY A 51 -15.51 -26.92 -3.24
CA GLY A 51 -14.76 -26.52 -2.06
C GLY A 51 -13.65 -25.49 -2.32
N LEU A 52 -13.08 -25.47 -3.53
CA LEU A 52 -12.09 -24.45 -3.91
C LEU A 52 -12.74 -23.06 -3.96
N GLY A 53 -13.91 -22.93 -4.59
CA GLY A 53 -14.62 -21.66 -4.64
C GLY A 53 -15.12 -21.20 -3.27
N GLN A 54 -15.60 -22.13 -2.45
CA GLN A 54 -16.04 -21.83 -1.08
C GLN A 54 -14.89 -21.33 -0.21
N SER A 55 -13.70 -21.92 -0.34
CA SER A 55 -12.51 -21.57 0.45
C SER A 55 -11.75 -20.35 -0.07
N ALA A 56 -11.90 -19.98 -1.34
CA ALA A 56 -11.21 -18.84 -1.95
C ALA A 56 -11.47 -17.49 -1.23
N ALA A 57 -12.63 -17.34 -0.59
CA ALA A 57 -12.99 -16.15 0.17
C ALA A 57 -12.43 -16.12 1.61
N ASN A 58 -11.94 -17.26 2.14
CA ASN A 58 -11.51 -17.36 3.53
C ASN A 58 -10.37 -16.40 3.92
N PRO A 59 -9.34 -16.15 3.08
CA PRO A 59 -8.31 -15.17 3.41
C PRO A 59 -8.88 -13.76 3.62
N VAL A 60 -9.83 -13.35 2.80
CA VAL A 60 -10.50 -12.04 2.91
C VAL A 60 -11.34 -11.97 4.19
N LEU A 61 -12.21 -12.96 4.43
CA LEU A 61 -13.05 -13.01 5.63
C LEU A 61 -12.21 -13.03 6.92
N SER A 62 -11.12 -13.80 6.92
CA SER A 62 -10.24 -13.92 8.09
C SER A 62 -9.50 -12.61 8.36
N THR A 63 -8.97 -11.98 7.32
CA THR A 63 -8.21 -10.73 7.47
C THR A 63 -9.11 -9.55 7.82
N LEU A 64 -10.33 -9.47 7.27
CA LEU A 64 -11.33 -8.48 7.69
C LEU A 64 -11.75 -8.66 9.15
N ARG A 65 -11.73 -9.88 9.68
CA ARG A 65 -12.05 -10.16 11.08
C ARG A 65 -10.93 -9.79 12.04
N TYR A 66 -9.68 -10.14 11.72
CA TYR A 66 -8.56 -10.03 12.65
C TYR A 66 -7.72 -8.76 12.45
N PHE A 67 -7.75 -8.15 11.26
CA PHE A 67 -6.91 -7.02 10.88
C PHE A 67 -7.73 -5.89 10.27
N ARG A 68 -8.97 -5.67 10.75
CA ARG A 68 -9.85 -4.61 10.24
C ARG A 68 -9.18 -3.23 10.28
N ASP A 69 -8.47 -2.94 11.36
CA ASP A 69 -7.73 -1.69 11.55
C ASP A 69 -6.70 -1.44 10.44
N GLU A 70 -6.09 -2.51 9.88
CA GLU A 70 -5.18 -2.37 8.74
C GLU A 70 -5.93 -1.96 7.47
N TYR A 71 -7.10 -2.55 7.19
CA TYR A 71 -7.94 -2.15 6.06
C TYR A 71 -8.38 -0.68 6.18
N GLU A 72 -8.76 -0.25 7.39
CA GLU A 72 -9.13 1.13 7.67
C GLU A 72 -7.94 2.08 7.45
N ALA A 73 -6.74 1.73 7.93
CA ALA A 73 -5.52 2.50 7.67
C ALA A 73 -5.20 2.59 6.17
N HIS A 74 -5.43 1.53 5.39
CA HIS A 74 -5.24 1.56 3.94
C HIS A 74 -6.20 2.58 3.29
N VAL A 75 -7.48 2.54 3.64
CA VAL A 75 -8.52 3.40 3.03
C VAL A 75 -8.41 4.85 3.49
N MET A 76 -8.27 5.08 4.79
CA MET A 76 -8.38 6.40 5.41
C MET A 76 -7.05 7.15 5.44
N GLU A 77 -5.95 6.45 5.70
CA GLU A 77 -4.62 7.05 5.90
C GLU A 77 -3.69 6.85 4.70
N GLU A 78 -4.10 6.04 3.70
CA GLU A 78 -3.26 5.62 2.56
C GLU A 78 -1.92 5.03 3.00
N ARG A 79 -1.99 4.26 4.09
CA ARG A 79 -0.84 3.74 4.81
C ARG A 79 -1.01 2.25 5.07
N CYS A 80 0.08 1.49 4.99
CA CYS A 80 0.10 0.05 5.23
C CYS A 80 0.90 -0.24 6.51
N PRO A 81 0.24 -0.49 7.65
CA PRO A 81 0.93 -0.72 8.92
C PRO A 81 1.92 -1.89 8.88
N ALA A 82 1.59 -2.95 8.14
CA ALA A 82 2.46 -4.10 7.94
C ALA A 82 3.67 -3.83 7.02
N GLY A 83 3.69 -2.72 6.29
CA GLY A 83 4.80 -2.37 5.40
C GLY A 83 4.99 -3.32 4.21
N VAL A 84 3.93 -4.04 3.79
CA VAL A 84 3.97 -5.01 2.70
C VAL A 84 3.48 -4.44 1.36
N CYS A 85 2.49 -3.55 1.39
CA CYS A 85 1.88 -2.99 0.17
C CYS A 85 2.74 -1.89 -0.42
N GLN A 86 3.50 -2.20 -1.48
CA GLN A 86 4.40 -1.23 -2.13
C GLN A 86 3.70 0.10 -2.47
N GLY A 87 2.45 0.06 -2.94
CA GLY A 87 1.69 1.25 -3.32
C GLY A 87 1.37 2.22 -2.16
N LEU A 88 1.38 1.75 -0.91
CA LEU A 88 1.10 2.58 0.27
C LEU A 88 2.34 2.91 1.10
N ARG A 89 3.47 2.24 0.87
CA ARG A 89 4.72 2.51 1.59
C ARG A 89 5.31 3.85 1.20
N THR A 90 5.75 4.61 2.19
CA THR A 90 6.60 5.78 1.97
C THR A 90 7.83 5.73 2.87
N TYR A 91 8.82 6.55 2.57
CA TYR A 91 10.08 6.60 3.29
C TYR A 91 10.33 8.00 3.78
N ALA A 92 10.90 8.13 4.97
CA ALA A 92 11.41 9.38 5.49
C ALA A 92 12.93 9.31 5.62
N ILE A 93 13.57 10.47 5.45
CA ILE A 93 15.01 10.62 5.61
C ILE A 93 15.23 11.39 6.90
N ASP A 94 16.00 10.83 7.82
CA ASP A 94 16.47 11.53 9.01
C ASP A 94 17.51 12.59 8.61
N THR A 95 17.11 13.85 8.77
CA THR A 95 17.92 15.02 8.39
C THR A 95 19.14 15.21 9.28
N SER A 96 19.15 14.65 10.49
CA SER A 96 20.26 14.79 11.43
C SER A 96 21.45 13.90 11.07
N THR A 97 21.18 12.73 10.46
CA THR A 97 22.21 11.76 10.06
C THR A 97 22.52 11.78 8.56
N CYS A 98 21.65 12.39 7.75
CA CYS A 98 21.85 12.51 6.31
C CYS A 98 23.03 13.42 5.94
N ILE A 99 24.05 12.87 5.28
CA ILE A 99 25.24 13.60 4.86
C ILE A 99 25.15 14.26 3.46
N GLY A 100 23.99 14.20 2.80
CA GLY A 100 23.83 14.81 1.48
C GLY A 100 24.68 14.19 0.34
N CYS A 101 24.89 12.87 0.35
CA CYS A 101 25.76 12.17 -0.62
C CYS A 101 25.13 11.95 -2.02
N MET A 102 23.84 12.22 -2.18
CA MET A 102 23.03 12.06 -3.40
C MET A 102 22.81 10.63 -3.89
N ALA A 103 23.25 9.60 -3.16
CA ALA A 103 23.08 8.19 -3.57
C ALA A 103 21.60 7.82 -3.75
N CYS A 104 20.77 8.13 -2.76
CA CYS A 104 19.32 7.89 -2.80
C CYS A 104 18.64 8.61 -3.97
N LYS A 105 19.03 9.86 -4.26
CA LYS A 105 18.49 10.65 -5.38
C LYS A 105 18.79 10.02 -6.75
N LYS A 106 19.97 9.44 -6.92
CA LYS A 106 20.38 8.78 -8.18
C LYS A 106 19.62 7.49 -8.46
N VAL A 107 19.28 6.72 -7.42
CA VAL A 107 18.58 5.43 -7.56
C VAL A 107 17.06 5.57 -7.57
N CYS A 108 16.51 6.75 -7.27
CA CYS A 108 15.07 6.94 -7.19
C CYS A 108 14.43 7.01 -8.59
N PRO A 109 13.66 5.99 -9.02
CA PRO A 109 13.13 5.94 -10.39
C PRO A 109 12.07 7.01 -10.66
N SER A 110 11.35 7.45 -9.62
CA SER A 110 10.30 8.47 -9.73
C SER A 110 10.78 9.89 -9.45
N GLY A 111 12.06 10.07 -9.10
CA GLY A 111 12.59 11.38 -8.71
C GLY A 111 11.93 11.98 -7.48
N ALA A 112 11.39 11.15 -6.57
CA ALA A 112 10.73 11.59 -5.34
C ALA A 112 11.68 12.26 -4.33
N ILE A 113 13.00 12.09 -4.48
CA ILE A 113 13.98 12.59 -3.51
C ILE A 113 14.48 13.98 -3.92
N VAL A 114 14.27 14.95 -3.03
CA VAL A 114 14.67 16.35 -3.20
C VAL A 114 15.79 16.67 -2.22
N GLY A 115 16.69 17.55 -2.64
CA GLY A 115 17.87 17.97 -1.87
C GLY A 115 19.08 18.15 -2.77
N GLU A 116 20.10 18.77 -2.19
CA GLU A 116 21.34 19.18 -2.85
C GLU A 116 22.56 18.52 -2.19
N ARG A 117 23.69 18.58 -2.89
CA ARG A 117 24.94 18.01 -2.38
C ARG A 117 25.32 18.69 -1.07
N LYS A 118 25.73 17.89 -0.07
CA LYS A 118 26.07 18.34 1.30
C LYS A 118 24.89 18.90 2.13
N ASN A 119 23.67 18.84 1.62
CA ASN A 119 22.46 19.19 2.36
C ASN A 119 21.60 17.93 2.59
N ALA A 120 20.81 17.91 3.67
CA ALA A 120 19.90 16.81 3.93
C ALA A 120 18.86 16.67 2.80
N HIS A 121 18.51 15.43 2.47
CA HIS A 121 17.49 15.11 1.47
C HIS A 121 16.13 14.87 2.12
N TYR A 122 15.06 15.01 1.34
CA TYR A 122 13.67 14.79 1.74
C TYR A 122 12.94 13.98 0.66
N VAL A 123 11.91 13.23 1.06
CA VAL A 123 11.06 12.46 0.13
C VAL A 123 9.75 13.21 -0.08
N ILE A 124 9.41 13.46 -1.34
CA ILE A 124 8.08 13.93 -1.75
C ILE A 124 7.18 12.70 -1.82
N VAL A 125 6.34 12.56 -0.80
CA VAL A 125 5.48 11.38 -0.58
C VAL A 125 4.60 11.08 -1.80
N ASP A 126 4.02 12.11 -2.42
CA ASP A 126 3.13 11.96 -3.59
C ASP A 126 3.82 11.41 -4.84
N ARG A 127 5.15 11.50 -4.91
CA ARG A 127 5.95 10.96 -6.03
C ARG A 127 6.60 9.63 -5.69
N CYS A 128 6.50 9.17 -4.45
CA CYS A 128 7.19 7.97 -3.99
C CYS A 128 6.43 6.71 -4.45
N LEU A 129 7.14 5.80 -5.13
CA LEU A 129 6.57 4.51 -5.58
C LEU A 129 6.79 3.37 -4.56
N GLY A 130 7.28 3.68 -3.35
CA GLY A 130 7.46 2.69 -2.28
C GLY A 130 8.46 1.56 -2.55
N CYS A 131 9.35 1.71 -3.56
CA CYS A 131 10.22 0.62 -4.04
C CYS A 131 11.37 0.23 -3.09
N GLY A 132 11.78 1.11 -2.17
CA GLY A 132 12.83 0.82 -1.19
C GLY A 132 14.28 1.00 -1.67
N ALA A 133 14.53 1.23 -2.97
CA ALA A 133 15.88 1.37 -3.52
C ALA A 133 16.74 2.45 -2.83
N CYS A 134 16.10 3.52 -2.33
CA CYS A 134 16.80 4.57 -1.59
C CYS A 134 17.37 4.10 -0.24
N VAL A 135 16.69 3.17 0.44
CA VAL A 135 17.14 2.58 1.71
C VAL A 135 18.43 1.79 1.48
N ASP A 136 18.43 0.91 0.47
CA ASP A 136 19.58 0.08 0.12
C ASP A 136 20.79 0.90 -0.31
N ALA A 137 20.54 2.01 -1.01
CA ALA A 137 21.62 2.90 -1.49
C ALA A 137 22.18 3.84 -0.41
N CYS A 138 21.57 3.94 0.78
CA CYS A 138 21.96 4.91 1.80
C CYS A 138 23.12 4.39 2.66
N PRO A 139 24.35 4.92 2.53
CA PRO A 139 25.51 4.41 3.29
C PRO A 139 25.46 4.74 4.79
N LYS A 140 24.56 5.64 5.21
CA LYS A 140 24.36 6.02 6.62
C LYS A 140 23.11 5.37 7.22
N HIS A 141 22.35 4.61 6.44
CA HIS A 141 21.06 4.04 6.85
C HIS A 141 20.08 5.09 7.43
N SER A 142 20.19 6.36 6.99
CA SER A 142 19.36 7.48 7.43
C SER A 142 17.93 7.47 6.85
N ILE A 143 17.48 6.37 6.25
CA ILE A 143 16.17 6.30 5.58
C ILE A 143 15.37 5.16 6.19
N SER A 144 14.17 5.47 6.67
CA SER A 144 13.27 4.51 7.32
C SER A 144 11.91 4.47 6.62
N LEU A 145 11.29 3.30 6.62
CA LEU A 145 9.90 3.15 6.21
C LEU A 145 9.01 3.93 7.17
N VAL A 146 8.12 4.74 6.64
CA VAL A 146 7.01 5.35 7.39
C VAL A 146 5.77 4.60 6.96
N ALA A 147 5.49 3.56 7.74
CA ALA A 147 4.36 2.66 7.59
C ALA A 147 3.28 2.99 8.59
#